data_AF-A0A073J8C5-F1
#
_entry.id   AF-A0A073J8C5-F1
#
_cell.length_a   1.000
_cell.length_b   1.000
_cell.length_c   1.000
_cell.angle_alpha   90.00
_cell.angle_beta   90.00
_cell.angle_gamma   90.00
#
_symmetry.space_group_name_H-M   'P 1'
#
loop_
_entity.id
_entity.type
_entity.pdbx_description
1 polymer ?
#
loop_
_entity_poly.entity_id
_entity_poly.type
_entity_poly.pdbx_seq_one_letter_code
_entity_poly.pdbx_strand_id
1 'polypeptide(L)'
;MAGELPDYYFRVRENGAAVFRIDTENRQRRIEMDQIAVINIRNGEVKPHGDRTLSDEDMAEIKSWMASRQALLAARDIDDIHRAVDYLNLTTHWAQSKATDEQLDDVTDALLLAMHDLRSVLVRKKADRLMQG
;
A
#
# COMPACT_ATOMS: atom_id res chain seq x y z
N MET A 1 -14.35 -27.79 -5.28
CA MET A 1 -13.45 -27.75 -6.46
C MET A 1 -12.14 -27.16 -5.97
N ALA A 2 -11.08 -27.96 -5.86
CA ALA A 2 -9.75 -27.40 -5.62
C ALA A 2 -9.37 -26.67 -6.91
N GLY A 3 -9.45 -25.33 -6.90
CA GLY A 3 -9.11 -24.52 -8.06
C GLY A 3 -7.65 -24.75 -8.42
N GLU A 4 -7.38 -24.87 -9.71
CA GLU A 4 -6.03 -24.88 -10.25
C GLU A 4 -5.24 -23.69 -9.68
N LEU A 5 -4.00 -23.95 -9.27
CA LEU A 5 -3.14 -22.92 -8.68
C LEU A 5 -2.69 -21.94 -9.78
N PRO A 6 -2.48 -20.66 -9.45
CA PRO A 6 -1.98 -19.69 -10.43
C PRO A 6 -0.52 -19.99 -10.79
N ASP A 7 -0.13 -19.71 -12.04
CA ASP A 7 1.23 -19.91 -12.54
C ASP A 7 2.26 -18.99 -11.87
N TYR A 8 1.80 -17.85 -11.33
CA TYR A 8 2.65 -16.86 -10.67
C TYR A 8 2.14 -16.55 -9.27
N TYR A 9 3.09 -16.39 -8.36
CA TYR A 9 2.85 -15.88 -7.02
C TYR A 9 3.77 -14.71 -6.70
N PHE A 10 3.16 -13.60 -6.26
CA PHE A 10 3.87 -12.38 -5.90
C PHE A 10 3.85 -12.20 -4.39
N ARG A 11 5.00 -12.46 -3.76
CA ARG A 11 5.18 -12.23 -2.32
C ARG A 11 5.47 -10.76 -2.08
N VAL A 12 4.43 -10.01 -1.70
CA VAL A 12 4.50 -8.57 -1.40
C VAL A 12 5.55 -8.29 -0.32
N ARG A 13 6.28 -7.20 -0.53
CA ARG A 13 7.20 -6.55 0.40
C ARG A 13 6.82 -5.07 0.50
N GLU A 14 7.49 -4.33 1.37
CA GLU A 14 7.24 -2.89 1.57
C GLU A 14 7.23 -2.10 0.25
N ASN A 15 8.23 -2.34 -0.63
CA ASN A 15 8.43 -1.55 -1.85
C ASN A 15 8.30 -2.36 -3.15
N GLY A 16 7.65 -3.53 -3.10
CA GLY A 16 7.49 -4.37 -4.29
C GLY A 16 7.16 -5.81 -3.95
N ALA A 17 7.78 -6.77 -4.62
CA ALA A 17 7.54 -8.19 -4.36
C ALA A 17 8.71 -9.08 -4.80
N ALA A 18 8.79 -10.27 -4.23
CA ALA A 18 9.48 -11.38 -4.88
C ALA A 18 8.49 -12.15 -5.75
N VAL A 19 8.89 -12.47 -6.97
CA VAL A 19 8.06 -13.14 -7.98
C VAL A 19 8.49 -14.59 -8.05
N PHE A 20 7.52 -15.49 -7.93
CA PHE A 20 7.73 -16.93 -8.00
C PHE A 20 6.89 -17.48 -9.15
N ARG A 21 7.50 -18.34 -9.97
CA ARG A 21 6.73 -19.25 -10.83
C ARG A 21 6.34 -20.47 -10.00
N ILE A 22 5.10 -20.91 -10.15
CA ILE A 22 4.56 -22.05 -9.43
C ILE A 22 4.61 -23.26 -10.34
N ASP A 23 5.24 -24.33 -9.88
CA ASP A 23 5.20 -25.64 -10.55
C ASP A 23 4.38 -26.61 -9.68
N THR A 24 3.39 -27.24 -10.29
CA THR A 24 2.49 -28.20 -9.64
C THR A 24 2.53 -29.59 -10.27
N GLU A 25 3.33 -29.79 -11.32
CA GLU A 25 3.37 -31.02 -12.12
C GLU A 25 4.36 -32.07 -11.60
N ASN A 26 4.87 -31.92 -10.37
CA ASN A 26 5.70 -32.97 -9.79
C ASN A 26 4.84 -34.20 -9.39
N ARG A 27 5.42 -35.40 -9.55
CA ARG A 27 4.77 -36.69 -9.22
C ARG A 27 4.29 -36.79 -7.77
N GLN A 28 4.70 -35.86 -6.90
CA GLN A 28 4.42 -35.84 -5.46
C GLN A 28 3.29 -34.87 -5.08
N ARG A 29 2.66 -34.15 -6.03
CA ARG A 29 1.65 -33.09 -5.78
C ARG A 29 2.13 -32.01 -4.81
N ARG A 30 3.43 -31.73 -4.80
CA ARG A 30 4.03 -30.68 -3.95
C ARG A 30 4.12 -29.40 -4.76
N ILE A 31 3.68 -28.29 -4.17
CA ILE A 31 3.85 -26.95 -4.75
C ILE A 31 5.33 -26.59 -4.69
N GLU A 32 5.95 -26.39 -5.85
CA GLU A 32 7.28 -25.82 -5.97
C GLU A 32 7.17 -24.34 -6.33
N MET A 33 7.97 -23.52 -5.64
CA MET A 33 7.97 -22.07 -5.82
C MET A 33 9.37 -21.66 -6.24
N ASP A 34 9.50 -21.32 -7.50
CA ASP A 34 10.78 -20.99 -8.11
C ASP A 34 10.88 -19.47 -8.25
N GLN A 35 11.77 -18.85 -7.49
CA GLN A 35 11.91 -17.40 -7.52
C GLN A 35 12.54 -16.96 -8.83
N ILE A 36 11.82 -16.18 -9.62
CA ILE A 36 12.27 -15.73 -10.94
C ILE A 36 12.77 -14.28 -10.92
N ALA A 37 12.23 -13.44 -10.04
CA ALA A 37 12.57 -12.03 -9.98
C ALA A 37 12.29 -11.38 -8.61
N VAL A 38 12.84 -10.19 -8.43
CA VAL A 38 12.44 -9.21 -7.42
C VAL A 38 12.06 -7.92 -8.13
N ILE A 39 10.92 -7.35 -7.76
CA ILE A 39 10.39 -6.14 -8.37
C ILE A 39 10.33 -5.00 -7.36
N ASN A 40 10.55 -3.78 -7.83
CA ASN A 40 10.41 -2.54 -7.08
C ASN A 40 9.33 -1.67 -7.72
N ILE A 41 8.28 -1.39 -6.96
CA ILE A 41 7.09 -0.71 -7.49
C ILE A 41 7.23 0.81 -7.52
N ARG A 42 8.21 1.37 -6.79
CA ARG A 42 8.46 2.81 -6.75
C ARG A 42 9.14 3.30 -8.03
N ASN A 43 10.12 2.56 -8.52
CA ASN A 43 10.90 2.92 -9.71
C ASN A 43 10.59 2.03 -10.93
N GLY A 44 9.78 0.99 -10.79
CA GLY A 44 9.42 0.09 -11.88
C GLY A 44 10.47 -0.99 -12.18
N GLU A 45 11.52 -1.11 -11.37
CA GLU A 45 12.64 -1.99 -11.63
C GLU A 45 12.27 -3.47 -11.43
N VAL A 46 12.68 -4.31 -12.38
CA VAL A 46 12.53 -5.77 -12.35
C VAL A 46 13.92 -6.38 -12.40
N LYS A 47 14.33 -7.07 -11.32
CA LYS A 47 15.62 -7.77 -11.23
C LYS A 47 15.39 -9.27 -11.34
N PRO A 48 15.86 -9.94 -12.39
CA PRO A 48 15.88 -11.40 -12.44
C PRO A 48 16.64 -11.99 -11.24
N HIS A 49 16.22 -13.16 -10.78
CA HIS A 49 16.87 -13.87 -9.69
C HIS A 49 18.01 -14.75 -10.21
N GLY A 50 19.24 -14.51 -9.72
CA GLY A 50 20.43 -15.21 -10.22
C GLY A 50 20.71 -14.86 -11.68
N ASP A 51 21.17 -15.86 -12.45
CA ASP A 51 21.49 -15.70 -13.89
C ASP A 51 20.29 -15.94 -14.81
N ARG A 52 19.06 -15.81 -14.30
CA ARG A 52 17.85 -16.06 -15.08
C ARG A 52 17.60 -14.98 -16.13
N THR A 53 17.10 -15.42 -17.28
CA THR A 53 16.46 -14.57 -18.27
C THR A 53 14.95 -14.75 -18.14
N LEU A 54 14.22 -13.64 -17.96
CA LEU A 54 12.76 -13.64 -17.89
C LEU A 54 12.19 -13.79 -19.30
N SER A 55 11.15 -14.62 -19.44
CA SER A 55 10.41 -14.73 -20.70
C SER A 55 9.52 -13.50 -20.94
N ASP A 56 8.99 -13.37 -22.16
CA ASP A 56 8.01 -12.33 -22.47
C ASP A 56 6.73 -12.47 -21.62
N GLU A 57 6.35 -13.70 -21.31
CA GLU A 57 5.22 -14.02 -20.43
C GLU A 57 5.50 -13.61 -18.98
N ASP A 58 6.69 -13.91 -18.44
CA ASP A 58 7.11 -13.44 -17.11
C ASP A 58 6.99 -11.92 -17.02
N MET A 59 7.49 -11.24 -18.05
CA MET A 59 7.49 -9.78 -18.10
C MET A 59 6.07 -9.21 -18.24
N ALA A 60 5.17 -9.87 -18.96
CA ALA A 60 3.78 -9.46 -19.09
C ALA A 60 3.04 -9.57 -17.75
N GLU A 61 3.18 -10.71 -17.07
CA GLU A 61 2.55 -10.94 -15.77
C GLU A 61 3.09 -10.00 -14.70
N ILE A 62 4.41 -9.78 -14.66
CA ILE A 62 5.03 -8.82 -13.75
C ILE A 62 4.47 -7.41 -13.98
N LYS A 63 4.38 -6.95 -15.24
CA LYS A 63 3.83 -5.61 -15.55
C LYS A 63 2.36 -5.47 -15.15
N SER A 64 1.55 -6.49 -15.46
CA SER A 64 0.13 -6.52 -15.10
C SER A 64 -0.07 -6.45 -13.57
N TRP A 65 0.70 -7.25 -12.84
CA TRP A 65 0.68 -7.23 -11.39
C TRP A 65 1.11 -5.88 -10.81
N MET A 66 2.19 -5.29 -11.35
CA MET A 66 2.69 -3.98 -10.91
C MET A 66 1.65 -2.87 -11.10
N ALA A 67 0.99 -2.82 -12.27
CA ALA A 67 -0.06 -1.85 -12.54
C ALA A 67 -1.24 -2.01 -11.57
N SER A 68 -1.71 -3.26 -11.38
CA SER A 68 -2.79 -3.57 -10.44
C SER A 68 -2.43 -3.18 -9.01
N ARG A 69 -1.17 -3.44 -8.60
CA ARG A 69 -0.68 -3.12 -7.26
C ARG A 69 -0.55 -1.60 -7.06
N GLN A 70 -0.09 -0.85 -8.05
CA GLN A 70 -0.04 0.62 -7.98
C GLN A 70 -1.44 1.21 -7.84
N ALA A 71 -2.41 0.74 -8.62
CA ALA A 71 -3.81 1.17 -8.52
C ALA A 71 -4.40 0.88 -7.13
N LEU A 72 -4.13 -0.31 -6.59
CA LEU A 72 -4.56 -0.68 -5.24
C LEU A 72 -3.91 0.20 -4.15
N LEU A 73 -2.63 0.51 -4.27
CA LEU A 73 -1.93 1.39 -3.33
C LEU A 73 -2.52 2.80 -3.38
N ALA A 74 -2.73 3.37 -4.57
CA ALA A 74 -3.36 4.69 -4.71
C ALA A 74 -4.78 4.73 -4.13
N ALA A 75 -5.56 3.66 -4.30
CA ALA A 75 -6.89 3.55 -3.70
C ALA A 75 -6.83 3.47 -2.16
N ARG A 76 -5.81 2.82 -1.61
CA ARG A 76 -5.59 2.76 -0.14
C ARG A 76 -5.11 4.08 0.42
N ASP A 77 -4.25 4.79 -0.30
CA ASP A 77 -3.74 6.09 0.15
C ASP A 77 -4.90 7.07 0.40
N ILE A 78 -5.91 7.13 -0.49
CA ILE A 78 -7.07 7.99 -0.28
C ILE A 78 -8.01 7.45 0.81
N ASP A 79 -8.15 6.13 0.94
CA ASP A 79 -8.93 5.51 2.01
C ASP A 79 -8.34 5.84 3.40
N ASP A 80 -7.02 5.81 3.54
CA ASP A 80 -6.33 6.16 4.78
C ASP A 80 -6.56 7.64 5.17
N ILE A 81 -6.69 8.55 4.20
CA ILE A 81 -7.07 9.94 4.47
C ILE A 81 -8.52 10.05 4.95
N HIS A 82 -9.46 9.27 4.41
CA HIS A 82 -10.82 9.21 4.95
C HIS A 82 -10.84 8.64 6.36
N ARG A 83 -10.05 7.60 6.66
CA ARG A 83 -9.91 7.07 8.02
C ARG A 83 -9.34 8.11 8.98
N ALA A 84 -8.39 8.94 8.55
CA ALA A 84 -7.88 10.03 9.38
C ALA A 84 -8.98 11.03 9.78
N VAL A 85 -9.91 11.34 8.87
CA VAL A 85 -11.08 12.17 9.17
C VAL A 85 -11.98 11.49 10.21
N ASP A 86 -12.24 10.19 10.06
CA ASP A 86 -13.03 9.43 11.04
C ASP A 86 -12.35 9.40 12.41
N TYR A 87 -11.03 9.19 12.47
CA TYR A 87 -10.28 9.25 13.72
C TYR A 87 -10.40 10.61 14.39
N LEU A 88 -10.27 11.72 13.65
CA LEU A 88 -10.45 13.07 14.23
C LEU A 88 -11.86 13.27 14.80
N ASN A 89 -12.89 12.76 14.12
CA ASN A 89 -14.27 12.84 14.59
C ASN A 89 -14.47 11.99 15.86
N LEU A 90 -13.94 10.76 15.89
CA LEU A 90 -14.00 9.88 17.05
C LEU A 90 -13.23 10.45 18.24
N THR A 91 -12.05 11.02 18.01
CA THR A 91 -11.25 11.70 19.04
C THR A 91 -12.00 12.92 19.60
N THR A 92 -12.66 13.70 18.74
CA THR A 92 -13.52 14.82 19.18
C THR A 92 -14.64 14.34 20.10
N HIS A 93 -15.33 13.27 19.70
CA HIS A 93 -16.40 12.70 20.52
C HIS A 93 -15.88 12.14 21.86
N TRP A 94 -14.74 11.44 21.84
CA TRP A 94 -14.09 10.95 23.05
C TRP A 94 -13.72 12.09 24.01
N ALA A 95 -13.09 13.16 23.51
CA ALA A 95 -12.71 14.32 24.30
C ALA A 95 -13.92 14.99 24.97
N GLN A 96 -15.06 15.02 24.28
CA GLN A 96 -16.30 15.62 24.80
C GLN A 96 -17.03 14.75 25.84
N SER A 97 -16.95 13.42 25.72
CA SER A 97 -17.87 12.51 26.42
C SER A 97 -17.21 11.54 27.39
N LYS A 98 -15.89 11.34 27.30
CA LYS A 98 -15.18 10.27 28.02
C LYS A 98 -13.83 10.65 28.60
N ALA A 99 -13.13 11.62 28.02
CA ALA A 99 -11.77 11.96 28.44
C ALA A 99 -11.73 12.50 29.88
N THR A 100 -10.70 12.14 30.63
CA THR A 100 -10.38 12.75 31.92
C THR A 100 -9.47 13.95 31.74
N ASP A 101 -9.41 14.84 32.74
CA ASP A 101 -8.54 16.03 32.70
C ASP A 101 -7.06 15.66 32.47
N GLU A 102 -6.56 14.63 33.17
CA GLU A 102 -5.18 14.14 33.00
C GLU A 102 -4.91 13.61 31.58
N GLN A 103 -5.88 12.92 30.96
CA GLN A 103 -5.76 12.48 29.57
C GLN A 103 -5.78 13.64 28.59
N LEU A 104 -6.57 14.68 28.86
CA LEU A 104 -6.62 15.87 28.03
C LEU A 104 -5.31 16.65 28.12
N ASP A 105 -4.74 16.82 29.31
CA ASP A 105 -3.45 17.47 29.49
C ASP A 105 -2.31 16.76 28.72
N ASP A 106 -2.33 15.43 28.66
CA ASP A 106 -1.31 14.63 27.96
C ASP A 106 -1.35 14.81 26.42
N VAL A 107 -2.54 14.97 25.82
CA VAL A 107 -2.69 14.91 24.35
C VAL A 107 -3.05 16.24 23.68
N THR A 108 -3.53 17.24 24.43
CA THR A 108 -4.15 18.45 23.85
C THR A 108 -3.18 19.22 22.94
N ASP A 109 -1.99 19.56 23.43
CA ASP A 109 -1.03 20.36 22.65
C ASP A 109 -0.57 19.63 21.40
N ALA A 110 -0.31 18.32 21.50
CA ALA A 110 0.09 17.50 20.37
C ALA A 110 -1.01 17.45 19.29
N LEU A 111 -2.28 17.27 19.70
CA LEU A 111 -3.43 17.28 18.79
C LEU A 111 -3.62 18.65 18.13
N LEU A 112 -3.56 19.73 18.90
CA LEU A 112 -3.75 21.09 18.39
C LEU A 112 -2.67 21.46 17.36
N LEU A 113 -1.40 21.13 17.63
CA LEU A 113 -0.30 21.40 16.70
C LEU A 113 -0.43 20.59 15.41
N ALA A 114 -0.74 19.29 15.50
CA ALA A 114 -0.94 18.44 14.33
C ALA A 114 -2.10 18.91 13.45
N MET A 115 -3.23 19.29 14.07
CA MET A 115 -4.39 19.84 13.35
C MET A 115 -4.08 21.19 12.71
N HIS A 116 -3.31 22.05 13.40
CA HIS A 116 -2.93 23.37 12.87
C HIS A 116 -2.04 23.26 11.63
N ASP A 117 -1.02 22.41 11.67
CA ASP A 117 -0.13 22.18 10.54
C ASP A 117 -0.89 21.64 9.31
N LEU A 118 -1.68 20.57 9.51
CA LEU A 118 -2.50 19.98 8.45
C LEU A 118 -3.47 21.01 7.85
N ARG A 119 -4.17 21.78 8.70
CA ARG A 119 -5.07 22.85 8.24
C ARG A 119 -4.33 23.88 7.38
N SER A 120 -3.14 24.31 7.81
CA SER A 120 -2.35 25.32 7.09
C SER A 120 -1.94 24.85 5.70
N VAL A 121 -1.55 23.57 5.55
CA VAL A 121 -1.24 22.97 4.25
C VAL A 121 -2.49 22.89 3.36
N LEU A 122 -3.61 22.40 3.89
CA LEU A 122 -4.86 22.24 3.13
C LEU A 122 -5.44 23.57 2.65
N VAL A 123 -5.44 24.59 3.50
CA VAL A 123 -5.91 25.94 3.14
C VAL A 123 -5.07 26.52 2.01
N ARG A 124 -3.73 26.40 2.09
CA ARG A 124 -2.82 26.85 1.03
C ARG A 124 -3.11 26.14 -0.30
N LYS A 125 -3.18 24.80 -0.28
CA LYS A 125 -3.49 24.00 -1.49
C LYS A 125 -4.84 24.34 -2.10
N LYS A 126 -5.85 24.66 -1.26
CA LYS A 126 -7.17 25.10 -1.74
C LYS A 126 -7.09 26.47 -2.42
N ALA A 127 -6.33 27.40 -1.85
CA ALA A 127 -6.12 28.73 -2.45
C ALA A 127 -5.38 28.63 -3.80
N ASP A 128 -4.30 27.83 -3.88
CA ASP A 128 -3.53 27.63 -5.11
C ASP A 128 -4.41 27.13 -6.26
N ARG A 129 -5.32 26.18 -5.98
CA ARG A 129 -6.27 25.64 -6.98
C ARG A 129 -7.28 26.68 -7.48
N LEU A 130 -7.69 27.63 -6.63
CA LEU A 130 -8.61 28.70 -7.02
C LEU A 130 -7.92 29.78 -7.86
N MET A 131 -6.61 29.98 -7.70
CA MET A 131 -5.83 30.92 -8.52
C MET A 131 -5.39 30.35 -9.87
N GLN A 132 -5.40 29.02 -10.02
CA GLN A 132 -5.05 28.31 -11.25
C GLN A 132 -6.26 28.00 -12.16
N GLY A 133 -7.47 28.30 -11.70
CA GLY A 133 -8.71 28.25 -12.49
C GLY A 133 -9.05 29.62 -13.06
#